data_AF-A0AAJ2WM30-F1
#
_entry.id   AF-A0AAJ2WM30-F1
#
_cell.length_a   1.000
_cell.length_b   1.000
_cell.length_c   1.000
_cell.angle_alpha   90.00
_cell.angle_beta   90.00
_cell.angle_gamma   90.00
#
_symmetry.space_group_name_H-M   'P 1'
#
loop_
_entity.id
_entity.type
_entity.pdbx_description
1 polymer ?
#
loop_
_entity_poly.entity_id
_entity_poly.type
_entity_poly.pdbx_seq_one_letter_code
_entity_poly.pdbx_strand_id
1 'polypeptide(L)'
;MNDEPTPEGPAPAPARRRPYLVGGALLAAGAALGVWAVTTATTADARSSTDPSAFSATPSPATSSGAAAPGTPEPERPGGETESTTSAAAPAESDAGHPADDHPVVRTFATPATVMCEDDRAASADLSFAWSIDGAERVWFGIDTSDAAAQPFAEVPADVDGYADAVYECRYPERLYTLTAVSPSGAKQSASVTVVRELP
;
A
#
# COMPACT_ATOMS: atom_id res chain seq x y z
N MET A 1 -44.53 -43.54 -49.13
CA MET A 1 -43.58 -43.27 -48.03
C MET A 1 -43.47 -41.77 -47.91
N ASN A 2 -43.85 -41.24 -46.74
CA ASN A 2 -43.74 -39.83 -46.39
C ASN A 2 -42.27 -39.51 -46.11
N ASP A 3 -41.76 -38.43 -46.70
CA ASP A 3 -40.57 -37.74 -46.22
C ASP A 3 -40.99 -36.28 -45.97
N GLU A 4 -41.01 -35.93 -44.69
CA GLU A 4 -41.40 -34.63 -44.15
C GLU A 4 -40.13 -33.76 -44.11
N PRO A 5 -40.12 -32.54 -44.67
CA PRO A 5 -38.92 -31.70 -44.67
C PRO A 5 -38.61 -31.19 -43.25
N THR A 6 -37.40 -31.50 -42.79
CA THR A 6 -36.83 -31.03 -41.52
C THR A 6 -36.71 -29.50 -41.51
N PRO A 7 -37.17 -28.80 -40.45
CA PRO A 7 -36.96 -27.35 -40.33
C PRO A 7 -35.49 -27.04 -39.99
N GLU A 8 -34.84 -26.26 -40.87
CA GLU A 8 -33.53 -25.64 -40.63
C GLU A 8 -33.59 -24.75 -39.38
N GLY A 9 -32.79 -25.09 -38.37
CA GLY A 9 -32.63 -24.29 -37.17
C GLY A 9 -31.93 -22.96 -37.46
N PRO A 10 -32.37 -21.83 -36.87
CA PRO A 10 -31.77 -20.53 -37.11
C PRO A 10 -30.33 -20.45 -36.59
N ALA A 11 -29.46 -19.90 -37.42
CA ALA A 11 -28.05 -19.63 -37.16
C ALA A 11 -27.81 -18.78 -35.89
N PRO A 12 -26.66 -18.94 -35.21
CA PRO A 12 -26.33 -18.16 -34.02
C PRO A 12 -26.17 -16.67 -34.35
N ALA A 13 -26.89 -15.83 -33.60
CA ALA A 13 -26.79 -14.38 -33.69
C ALA A 13 -25.42 -13.89 -33.20
N PRO A 14 -24.80 -12.88 -33.85
CA PRO A 14 -23.59 -12.27 -33.32
C PRO A 14 -23.90 -11.46 -32.05
N ALA A 15 -23.20 -11.79 -30.96
CA ALA A 15 -23.23 -11.02 -29.72
C ALA A 15 -22.72 -9.59 -30.00
N ARG A 16 -23.64 -8.62 -29.95
CA ARG A 16 -23.37 -7.19 -30.11
C ARG A 16 -22.51 -6.70 -28.95
N ARG A 17 -21.25 -6.36 -29.23
CA ARG A 17 -20.39 -5.56 -28.35
C ARG A 17 -21.08 -4.21 -28.10
N ARG A 18 -21.26 -3.84 -26.82
CA ARG A 18 -21.67 -2.49 -26.40
C ARG A 18 -20.41 -1.61 -26.26
N PRO A 19 -20.19 -0.60 -27.12
CA PRO A 19 -19.24 0.45 -26.82
C PRO A 19 -19.90 1.48 -25.89
N TYR A 20 -19.42 1.59 -24.65
CA TYR A 20 -19.69 2.78 -23.84
C TYR A 20 -18.76 3.91 -24.32
N LEU A 21 -19.19 4.55 -25.40
CA LEU A 21 -18.83 5.93 -25.73
C LEU A 21 -19.62 6.83 -24.78
N VAL A 22 -19.00 7.30 -23.71
CA VAL A 22 -19.41 8.54 -23.04
C VAL A 22 -18.31 9.55 -23.27
N GLY A 23 -18.36 10.16 -24.45
CA GLY A 23 -17.59 11.33 -24.81
C GLY A 23 -18.01 12.52 -23.95
N GLY A 24 -17.02 13.28 -23.51
CA GLY A 24 -17.21 14.49 -22.73
C GLY A 24 -17.78 15.67 -23.50
N ALA A 25 -18.17 16.69 -22.73
CA ALA A 25 -18.04 18.11 -23.07
C ALA A 25 -18.61 18.92 -21.89
N LEU A 26 -17.74 19.62 -21.17
CA LEU A 26 -18.03 20.93 -20.56
C LEU A 26 -16.72 21.52 -20.01
N LEU A 27 -15.89 22.03 -20.93
CA LEU A 27 -14.92 23.08 -20.65
C LEU A 27 -15.61 24.42 -20.94
N ALA A 28 -15.97 25.16 -19.89
CA ALA A 28 -15.88 26.63 -19.84
C ALA A 28 -16.45 27.15 -18.51
N ALA A 29 -15.74 28.15 -17.96
CA ALA A 29 -16.15 29.11 -16.94
C ALA A 29 -16.10 28.67 -15.46
N GLY A 30 -15.09 29.16 -14.75
CA GLY A 30 -15.05 29.09 -13.29
C GLY A 30 -13.78 29.61 -12.61
N ALA A 31 -13.14 30.66 -13.15
CA ALA A 31 -12.13 31.40 -12.40
C ALA A 31 -12.81 32.23 -11.30
N ALA A 32 -12.71 31.79 -10.04
CA ALA A 32 -13.05 32.51 -8.81
C ALA A 32 -12.76 31.55 -7.63
N LEU A 33 -11.94 31.78 -6.61
CA LEU A 33 -11.26 32.94 -6.06
C LEU A 33 -10.01 32.41 -5.34
N GLY A 34 -8.82 32.78 -5.82
CA GLY A 34 -7.71 33.04 -4.92
C GLY A 34 -7.88 34.46 -4.36
N VAL A 35 -7.48 34.65 -3.10
CA VAL A 35 -7.13 35.91 -2.40
C VAL A 35 -7.81 35.93 -1.02
N TRP A 36 -7.02 35.59 0.00
CA TRP A 36 -6.92 36.48 1.16
C TRP A 36 -5.47 36.93 1.25
N ALA A 37 -5.28 38.21 0.97
CA ALA A 37 -4.03 38.95 0.96
C ALA A 37 -3.73 39.51 2.35
N VAL A 38 -2.46 39.53 2.73
CA VAL A 38 -1.77 40.64 3.44
C VAL A 38 -0.30 40.56 3.01
N THR A 39 0.10 41.20 1.90
CA THR A 39 0.69 42.56 1.76
C THR A 39 1.87 42.89 2.69
N THR A 40 3.06 43.01 2.10
CA THR A 40 3.82 44.29 2.09
C THR A 40 4.64 44.40 0.80
N ALA A 41 4.35 45.44 0.03
CA ALA A 41 5.05 45.89 -1.16
C ALA A 41 6.44 46.46 -0.82
N THR A 42 7.35 46.49 -1.81
CA THR A 42 7.79 47.76 -2.43
C THR A 42 8.67 47.53 -3.67
N THR A 43 8.23 48.19 -4.75
CA THR A 43 8.99 48.88 -5.81
C THR A 43 9.92 48.12 -6.76
N ALA A 44 9.48 48.13 -8.03
CA ALA A 44 10.26 48.00 -9.25
C ALA A 44 11.30 49.13 -9.40
N ASP A 45 12.41 48.89 -10.10
CA ASP A 45 12.94 49.84 -11.08
C ASP A 45 13.93 49.22 -12.09
N ALA A 46 13.99 49.91 -13.24
CA ALA A 46 14.76 49.86 -14.47
C ALA A 46 15.83 48.79 -14.80
N ARG A 47 15.66 48.28 -16.03
CA ARG A 47 16.65 48.16 -17.13
C ARG A 47 18.07 48.65 -16.83
N SER A 48 19.06 47.80 -17.11
CA SER A 48 20.19 48.11 -18.02
C SER A 48 21.03 46.87 -18.34
N SER A 49 21.44 46.80 -19.60
CA SER A 49 22.49 45.95 -20.15
C SER A 49 23.79 45.98 -19.34
N THR A 50 24.52 44.86 -19.30
CA THR A 50 25.93 44.71 -19.75
C THR A 50 26.44 43.30 -19.40
N ASP A 51 26.93 42.60 -20.43
CA ASP A 51 27.95 41.53 -20.56
C ASP A 51 28.60 40.85 -19.31
N PRO A 52 29.15 39.62 -19.50
CA PRO A 52 29.32 38.60 -18.48
C PRO A 52 30.61 38.77 -17.68
N SER A 53 30.54 38.50 -16.38
CA SER A 53 31.72 38.22 -15.57
C SER A 53 31.60 36.82 -14.97
N ALA A 54 32.47 35.96 -15.46
CA ALA A 54 32.78 34.67 -14.88
C ALA A 54 33.20 34.85 -13.42
N PHE A 55 32.48 34.19 -12.52
CA PHE A 55 33.02 33.80 -11.22
C PHE A 55 32.71 32.33 -11.00
N SER A 56 33.76 31.51 -11.20
CA SER A 56 33.81 30.16 -10.66
C SER A 56 33.80 30.25 -9.14
N ALA A 57 32.76 29.73 -8.50
CA ALA A 57 32.77 29.44 -7.07
C ALA A 57 32.63 27.93 -6.90
N THR A 58 33.77 27.27 -6.80
CA THR A 58 33.93 25.89 -6.35
C THR A 58 33.43 25.77 -4.90
N PRO A 59 32.43 24.92 -4.59
CA PRO A 59 32.20 24.55 -3.20
C PRO A 59 33.34 23.64 -2.72
N SER A 60 34.02 24.08 -1.68
CA SER A 60 35.10 23.37 -0.99
C SER A 60 34.54 22.20 -0.15
N PRO A 61 35.14 21.00 -0.19
CA PRO A 61 34.70 19.89 0.65
C PRO A 61 35.16 20.10 2.10
N ALA A 62 34.21 20.14 3.04
CA ALA A 62 34.51 20.05 4.46
C ALA A 62 34.91 18.61 4.80
N THR A 63 36.21 18.40 5.01
CA THR A 63 36.77 17.22 5.64
C THR A 63 36.58 17.35 7.15
N SER A 64 35.83 16.43 7.76
CA SER A 64 35.92 16.17 9.20
C SER A 64 36.41 14.74 9.38
N SER A 65 37.69 14.64 9.77
CA SER A 65 38.29 13.43 10.30
C SER A 65 37.91 13.31 11.77
N GLY A 66 37.19 12.26 12.12
CA GLY A 66 36.99 11.80 13.49
C GLY A 66 37.33 10.31 13.54
N ALA A 67 38.57 10.00 13.89
CA ALA A 67 39.03 8.63 14.15
C ALA A 67 38.90 8.34 15.65
N ALA A 68 38.27 7.22 16.03
CA ALA A 68 38.81 6.25 17.00
C ALA A 68 37.82 5.11 17.30
N ALA A 69 38.30 3.92 16.93
CA ALA A 69 38.22 2.61 17.62
C ALA A 69 36.89 1.80 17.67
N PRO A 70 37.01 0.46 17.52
CA PRO A 70 35.88 -0.46 17.43
C PRO A 70 35.47 -0.97 18.81
N GLY A 71 34.18 -0.85 19.13
CA GLY A 71 33.55 -1.60 20.21
C GLY A 71 32.83 -2.80 19.63
N THR A 72 33.41 -3.99 19.77
CA THR A 72 32.71 -5.26 19.63
C THR A 72 32.09 -5.60 20.99
N PRO A 73 30.76 -5.55 21.14
CA PRO A 73 30.08 -6.33 22.15
C PRO A 73 29.72 -7.72 21.60
N GLU A 74 30.28 -8.69 22.31
CA GLU A 74 29.98 -10.11 22.44
C GLU A 74 28.53 -10.56 22.08
N PRO A 75 28.34 -11.69 21.40
CA PRO A 75 27.02 -12.28 21.21
C PRO A 75 26.55 -12.94 22.52
N GLU A 76 25.67 -12.25 23.25
CA GLU A 76 24.87 -12.92 24.27
C GLU A 76 23.84 -13.81 23.59
N ARG A 77 24.05 -15.12 23.75
CA ARG A 77 23.11 -16.19 23.47
C ARG A 77 22.33 -16.50 24.75
N PRO A 78 21.04 -16.17 24.85
CA PRO A 78 20.17 -16.88 25.77
C PRO A 78 19.82 -18.22 25.13
N GLY A 79 20.35 -19.30 25.68
CA GLY A 79 19.69 -20.59 25.58
C GLY A 79 18.33 -20.47 26.24
N GLY A 80 17.27 -20.45 25.44
CA GLY A 80 15.90 -20.58 25.91
C GLY A 80 15.56 -22.06 25.99
N GLU A 81 15.31 -22.50 27.20
CA GLU A 81 15.02 -23.87 27.61
C GLU A 81 13.83 -24.48 26.87
N THR A 82 13.98 -25.77 26.54
CA THR A 82 12.85 -26.65 26.23
C THR A 82 12.16 -26.96 27.55
N GLU A 83 11.02 -26.33 27.82
CA GLU A 83 10.02 -26.90 28.74
C GLU A 83 8.64 -26.85 28.07
N SER A 84 8.21 -28.04 27.64
CA SER A 84 6.81 -28.32 27.34
C SER A 84 6.01 -28.21 28.64
N THR A 85 5.24 -27.15 28.79
CA THR A 85 4.20 -27.09 29.83
C THR A 85 2.85 -27.21 29.14
N THR A 86 2.39 -28.47 29.02
CA THR A 86 0.97 -28.76 28.95
C THR A 86 0.34 -28.15 30.21
N SER A 87 -0.51 -27.14 30.03
CA SER A 87 -1.37 -26.62 31.09
C SER A 87 -2.80 -26.74 30.60
N ALA A 88 -3.41 -27.88 30.92
CA ALA A 88 -4.84 -28.01 30.95
C ALA A 88 -5.34 -27.21 32.16
N ALA A 89 -6.10 -26.14 31.92
CA ALA A 89 -6.88 -25.45 32.94
C ALA A 89 -8.29 -25.14 32.42
N ALA A 90 -9.22 -25.26 33.36
CA ALA A 90 -10.68 -25.33 33.28
C ALA A 90 -11.40 -24.14 32.60
N PRO A 91 -12.71 -24.28 32.28
CA PRO A 91 -13.50 -23.18 31.72
C PRO A 91 -13.70 -22.10 32.79
N ALA A 92 -13.21 -20.90 32.52
CA ALA A 92 -13.50 -19.71 33.33
C ALA A 92 -14.67 -18.94 32.70
N GLU A 93 -15.58 -18.59 33.59
CA GLU A 93 -16.86 -17.95 33.37
C GLU A 93 -16.76 -16.52 32.83
N SER A 94 -17.89 -16.01 32.34
CA SER A 94 -18.16 -14.65 31.90
C SER A 94 -17.32 -13.56 32.58
N ASP A 95 -16.49 -12.87 31.79
CA ASP A 95 -15.98 -11.55 32.14
C ASP A 95 -16.94 -10.49 31.58
N ALA A 96 -17.56 -9.75 32.50
CA ALA A 96 -18.37 -8.60 32.20
C ALA A 96 -17.45 -7.37 32.07
N GLY A 97 -17.25 -6.90 30.84
CA GLY A 97 -16.81 -5.53 30.56
C GLY A 97 -15.32 -5.25 30.73
N HIS A 98 -14.47 -5.88 29.93
CA HIS A 98 -13.18 -5.28 29.60
C HIS A 98 -13.45 -3.96 28.82
N PRO A 99 -12.87 -2.81 29.21
CA PRO A 99 -12.91 -1.64 28.33
C PRO A 99 -12.30 -2.08 27.00
N ALA A 100 -13.02 -1.91 25.89
CA ALA A 100 -12.48 -2.22 24.58
C ALA A 100 -11.12 -1.52 24.47
N ASP A 101 -10.05 -2.30 24.33
CA ASP A 101 -8.70 -1.77 24.18
C ASP A 101 -8.75 -0.69 23.11
N ASP A 102 -8.34 0.52 23.47
CA ASP A 102 -8.36 1.68 22.55
C ASP A 102 -7.29 1.56 21.43
N HIS A 103 -6.67 0.39 21.34
CA HIS A 103 -5.68 0.02 20.34
C HIS A 103 -6.32 -0.94 19.34
N PRO A 104 -6.15 -0.69 18.03
CA PRO A 104 -6.62 -1.64 17.04
C PRO A 104 -5.76 -2.92 17.13
N VAL A 105 -6.36 -4.10 17.00
CA VAL A 105 -5.67 -5.38 17.05
C VAL A 105 -5.81 -6.10 15.71
N VAL A 106 -4.73 -6.18 14.94
CA VAL A 106 -4.68 -6.99 13.72
C VAL A 106 -4.41 -8.44 14.12
N ARG A 107 -5.43 -9.30 14.01
CA ARG A 107 -5.38 -10.73 14.37
C ARG A 107 -4.71 -11.56 13.29
N THR A 108 -5.08 -11.30 12.04
CA THR A 108 -4.57 -12.00 10.86
C THR A 108 -4.34 -10.99 9.75
N PHE A 109 -3.33 -11.25 8.92
CA PHE A 109 -3.11 -10.60 7.64
C PHE A 109 -2.40 -11.59 6.74
N ALA A 110 -3.05 -12.00 5.65
CA ALA A 110 -2.62 -13.14 4.85
C ALA A 110 -2.85 -12.91 3.36
N THR A 111 -1.96 -13.48 2.57
CA THR A 111 -1.98 -13.58 1.11
C THR A 111 -1.07 -14.75 0.72
N PRO A 112 -1.12 -15.31 -0.50
CA PRO A 112 -0.11 -16.25 -0.95
C PRO A 112 1.30 -15.67 -0.78
N ALA A 113 2.17 -16.37 -0.04
CA ALA A 113 3.53 -15.91 0.20
C ALA A 113 4.40 -15.94 -1.06
N THR A 114 3.96 -16.67 -2.10
CA THR A 114 4.69 -16.82 -3.34
C THR A 114 3.78 -16.69 -4.55
N VAL A 115 4.34 -16.16 -5.63
CA VAL A 115 3.66 -15.95 -6.92
C VAL A 115 4.49 -16.63 -8.01
N MET A 116 3.85 -17.50 -8.79
CA MET A 116 4.48 -18.09 -9.98
C MET A 116 4.49 -17.06 -11.09
N CYS A 117 5.68 -16.66 -11.53
CA CYS A 117 5.86 -15.86 -12.73
C CYS A 117 6.41 -16.78 -13.83
N GLU A 118 5.70 -16.90 -14.95
CA GLU A 118 6.07 -17.75 -16.09
C GLU A 118 7.33 -17.20 -16.81
N ASP A 119 8.50 -17.22 -16.17
CA ASP A 119 9.81 -16.70 -16.61
C ASP A 119 9.83 -15.28 -17.24
N ASP A 120 8.70 -14.58 -17.20
CA ASP A 120 8.49 -13.29 -17.80
C ASP A 120 8.48 -12.22 -16.71
N ARG A 121 9.55 -11.43 -16.67
CA ARG A 121 9.67 -10.30 -15.74
C ARG A 121 8.72 -9.15 -16.07
N ALA A 122 8.11 -9.13 -17.26
CA ALA A 122 7.09 -8.15 -17.63
C ALA A 122 5.68 -8.58 -17.22
N ALA A 123 5.49 -9.83 -16.77
CA ALA A 123 4.20 -10.33 -16.31
C ALA A 123 3.77 -9.72 -14.97
N SER A 124 2.50 -9.93 -14.64
CA SER A 124 1.89 -9.56 -13.36
C SER A 124 0.90 -10.62 -12.91
N ALA A 125 0.71 -10.73 -11.59
CA ALA A 125 -0.29 -11.61 -10.99
C ALA A 125 -1.18 -10.82 -10.04
N ASP A 126 -2.48 -11.12 -10.06
CA ASP A 126 -3.42 -10.54 -9.11
C ASP A 126 -3.22 -11.16 -7.73
N LEU A 127 -3.24 -10.31 -6.69
CA LEU A 127 -3.16 -10.73 -5.30
C LEU A 127 -4.49 -10.48 -4.59
N SER A 128 -4.85 -11.42 -3.73
CA SER A 128 -5.95 -11.24 -2.78
C SER A 128 -5.40 -11.34 -1.36
N PHE A 129 -5.81 -10.39 -0.54
CA PHE A 129 -5.45 -10.28 0.86
C PHE A 129 -6.70 -10.49 1.71
N ALA A 130 -6.52 -11.16 2.84
CA ALA A 130 -7.54 -11.33 3.86
C ALA A 130 -6.98 -10.97 5.24
N TRP A 131 -7.81 -10.41 6.11
CA TRP A 131 -7.43 -10.02 7.45
C TRP A 131 -8.60 -10.08 8.43
N SER A 132 -8.28 -9.98 9.72
CA SER A 132 -9.24 -9.77 10.79
C SER A 132 -8.67 -8.73 11.74
N ILE A 133 -9.45 -7.68 12.02
CA ILE A 133 -9.04 -6.56 12.85
C ILE A 133 -10.14 -6.27 13.87
N ASP A 134 -9.75 -6.05 15.12
CA ASP A 134 -10.61 -5.52 16.17
C ASP A 134 -10.27 -4.04 16.44
N GLY A 135 -11.25 -3.21 16.78
CA GLY A 135 -11.01 -1.85 17.30
C GLY A 135 -10.48 -0.81 16.30
N ALA A 136 -10.56 -1.08 15.00
CA ALA A 136 -10.16 -0.13 13.96
C ALA A 136 -11.33 0.70 13.45
N GLU A 137 -11.11 1.99 13.24
CA GLU A 137 -12.01 2.90 12.52
C GLU A 137 -11.58 3.09 11.07
N ARG A 138 -10.26 3.08 10.82
CA ARG A 138 -9.67 3.24 9.49
C ARG A 138 -8.62 2.18 9.24
N VAL A 139 -8.57 1.69 8.01
CA VAL A 139 -7.60 0.68 7.57
C VAL A 139 -6.91 1.17 6.31
N TRP A 140 -5.59 1.04 6.28
CA TRP A 140 -4.76 1.46 5.16
C TRP A 140 -4.00 0.26 4.63
N PHE A 141 -3.95 0.13 3.31
CA PHE A 141 -3.13 -0.82 2.60
C PHE A 141 -1.94 -0.09 1.98
N GLY A 142 -0.75 -0.65 2.15
CA GLY A 142 0.51 -0.07 1.70
C GLY A 142 1.37 -1.11 0.99
N ILE A 143 2.19 -0.64 0.06
CA ILE A 143 3.17 -1.47 -0.65
C ILE A 143 4.55 -0.85 -0.48
N ASP A 144 5.54 -1.68 -0.17
CA ASP A 144 6.93 -1.29 0.08
C ASP A 144 7.08 -0.25 1.22
N THR A 145 6.21 -0.34 2.22
CA THR A 145 6.20 0.49 3.44
C THR A 145 5.90 -0.35 4.67
N SER A 146 6.42 0.02 5.85
CA SER A 146 6.07 -0.58 7.14
C SER A 146 4.94 0.16 7.87
N ASP A 147 4.53 1.34 7.40
CA ASP A 147 3.36 2.07 7.88
C ASP A 147 2.52 2.55 6.68
N ALA A 148 1.46 1.80 6.38
CA ALA A 148 0.51 2.15 5.33
C ALA A 148 -0.30 3.40 5.64
N ALA A 149 -0.50 3.77 6.91
CA ALA A 149 -1.22 5.00 7.26
C ALA A 149 -0.35 6.25 7.03
N ALA A 150 0.98 6.11 7.02
CA ALA A 150 1.90 7.21 6.67
C ALA A 150 2.16 7.32 5.17
N GLN A 151 2.19 6.18 4.46
CA GLN A 151 2.41 6.09 3.02
C GLN A 151 1.37 5.18 2.37
N PRO A 152 0.12 5.66 2.24
CA PRO A 152 -0.98 4.83 1.79
C PRO A 152 -0.87 4.54 0.29
N PHE A 153 -1.06 3.27 -0.06
CA PHE A 153 -1.42 2.89 -1.42
C PHE A 153 -2.94 3.01 -1.60
N ALA A 154 -3.72 2.51 -0.63
CA ALA A 154 -5.17 2.61 -0.60
C ALA A 154 -5.70 2.77 0.84
N GLU A 155 -6.83 3.46 0.98
CA GLU A 155 -7.69 3.39 2.16
C GLU A 155 -8.75 2.31 1.93
N VAL A 156 -8.97 1.45 2.92
CA VAL A 156 -9.95 0.36 2.85
C VAL A 156 -10.97 0.55 3.97
N PRO A 157 -12.28 0.34 3.71
CA PRO A 157 -13.28 0.37 4.78
C PRO A 157 -12.92 -0.58 5.92
N ALA A 158 -13.13 -0.16 7.17
CA ALA A 158 -12.78 -0.98 8.34
C ALA A 158 -13.72 -2.18 8.54
N ASP A 159 -14.90 -2.18 7.90
CA ASP A 159 -15.91 -3.25 7.98
C ASP A 159 -15.70 -4.37 6.96
N VAL A 160 -14.69 -4.28 6.09
CA VAL A 160 -14.31 -5.38 5.19
C VAL A 160 -13.09 -6.14 5.69
N ASP A 161 -13.00 -7.40 5.29
CA ASP A 161 -12.01 -8.38 5.73
C ASP A 161 -10.97 -8.73 4.64
N GLY A 162 -10.87 -7.94 3.57
CA GLY A 162 -9.92 -8.20 2.50
C GLY A 162 -9.73 -7.09 1.46
N TYR A 163 -8.74 -7.30 0.58
CA TYR A 163 -8.38 -6.42 -0.54
C TYR A 163 -7.88 -7.23 -1.72
N ALA A 164 -8.44 -7.00 -2.92
CA ALA A 164 -8.12 -7.79 -4.12
C ALA A 164 -7.65 -6.97 -5.33
N ASP A 165 -7.47 -5.65 -5.16
CA ASP A 165 -7.02 -4.76 -6.26
C ASP A 165 -5.48 -4.65 -6.34
N ALA A 166 -4.77 -5.40 -5.50
CA ALA A 166 -3.31 -5.41 -5.48
C ALA A 166 -2.75 -6.31 -6.60
N VAL A 167 -1.78 -5.78 -7.33
CA VAL A 167 -1.08 -6.51 -8.39
C VAL A 167 0.38 -6.73 -7.99
N TYR A 168 0.85 -7.97 -8.10
CA TYR A 168 2.26 -8.31 -8.00
C TYR A 168 2.92 -8.18 -9.37
N GLU A 169 3.98 -7.38 -9.45
CA GLU A 169 4.73 -7.20 -10.69
C GLU A 169 5.93 -8.15 -10.71
N CYS A 170 5.97 -9.07 -11.66
CA CYS A 170 6.99 -10.12 -11.75
C CYS A 170 8.41 -9.61 -12.00
N ARG A 171 8.62 -8.30 -12.21
CA ARG A 171 9.97 -7.71 -12.25
C ARG A 171 10.66 -7.74 -10.88
N TYR A 172 9.90 -7.64 -9.80
CA TYR A 172 10.44 -7.67 -8.45
C TYR A 172 10.68 -9.11 -7.98
N PRO A 173 11.81 -9.39 -7.30
CA PRO A 173 12.05 -10.70 -6.71
C PRO A 173 11.20 -10.93 -5.44
N GLU A 174 10.87 -9.85 -4.73
CA GLU A 174 10.00 -9.84 -3.57
C GLU A 174 9.35 -8.45 -3.42
N ARG A 175 8.21 -8.36 -2.74
CA ARG A 175 7.57 -7.09 -2.34
C ARG A 175 6.96 -7.19 -0.95
N LEU A 176 7.03 -6.10 -0.21
CA LEU A 176 6.41 -5.97 1.11
C LEU A 176 5.01 -5.39 0.96
N TYR A 177 4.02 -6.03 1.57
CA TYR A 177 2.66 -5.51 1.69
C TYR A 177 2.34 -5.31 3.16
N THR A 178 1.68 -4.20 3.48
CA THR A 178 1.41 -3.81 4.86
C THR A 178 -0.02 -3.33 5.02
N LEU A 179 -0.66 -3.80 6.07
CA LEU A 179 -1.94 -3.32 6.57
C LEU A 179 -1.67 -2.47 7.81
N THR A 180 -2.13 -1.23 7.86
CA THR A 180 -2.14 -0.42 9.09
C THR A 180 -3.58 -0.13 9.50
N ALA A 181 -3.96 -0.62 10.69
CA ALA A 181 -5.22 -0.30 11.34
C ALA A 181 -5.04 0.89 12.29
N VAL A 182 -6.05 1.77 12.33
CA VAL A 182 -6.07 2.96 13.19
C VAL A 182 -7.38 3.00 13.97
N SER A 183 -7.30 3.10 15.30
CA SER A 183 -8.47 3.25 16.18
C SER A 183 -8.99 4.70 16.22
N PRO A 184 -10.19 4.95 16.79
CA PRO A 184 -10.72 6.30 16.96
C PRO A 184 -9.84 7.25 17.79
N SER A 185 -9.07 6.74 18.76
CA SER A 185 -8.10 7.54 19.53
C SER A 185 -6.83 7.89 18.74
N GLY A 186 -6.66 7.30 17.55
CA GLY A 186 -5.50 7.49 16.70
C GLY A 186 -4.37 6.49 16.97
N ALA A 187 -4.56 5.51 17.86
CA ALA A 187 -3.59 4.43 18.03
C ALA A 187 -3.49 3.59 16.75
N LYS A 188 -2.29 3.09 16.44
CA LYS A 188 -2.01 2.34 15.22
C LYS A 188 -1.48 0.94 15.53
N GLN A 189 -1.83 -0.02 14.70
CA GLN A 189 -1.16 -1.31 14.62
C GLN A 189 -0.95 -1.69 13.15
N SER A 190 0.25 -2.15 12.82
CA SER A 190 0.60 -2.61 11.47
C SER A 190 0.91 -4.10 11.44
N ALA A 191 0.55 -4.76 10.35
CA ALA A 191 0.95 -6.13 10.03
C ALA A 191 1.45 -6.18 8.58
N SER A 192 2.47 -6.99 8.31
CA SER A 192 3.09 -7.06 7.00
C SER A 192 3.29 -8.49 6.54
N VAL A 193 3.25 -8.69 5.23
CA VAL A 193 3.59 -9.94 4.55
C VAL A 193 4.49 -9.64 3.37
N THR A 194 5.50 -10.49 3.16
CA THR A 194 6.36 -10.42 1.97
C THR A 194 5.91 -11.46 0.99
N VAL A 195 5.70 -11.05 -0.27
CA VAL A 195 5.40 -11.95 -1.37
C VAL A 195 6.65 -12.12 -2.23
N VAL A 196 7.09 -13.35 -2.41
CA VAL A 196 8.29 -13.70 -3.17
C VAL A 196 7.90 -14.22 -4.55
N ARG A 197 8.67 -13.84 -5.56
CA ARG A 197 8.53 -14.41 -6.90
C ARG A 197 9.15 -15.80 -6.94
N GLU A 198 8.38 -16.78 -7.36
CA GLU A 198 8.89 -18.09 -7.76
C GLU A 198 9.00 -18.17 -9.29
N LEU A 199 10.01 -18.92 -9.73
CA LEU A 199 10.27 -19.26 -11.13
C LEU A 199 9.98 -20.76 -11.31
N PRO A 200 9.45 -21.18 -12.47
CA PRO A 200 9.15 -22.57 -12.76
C PRO A 200 10.38 -23.49 -12.79
#